data_AF-A0A9E3DXF7-F1
#
_entry.id   AF-A0A9E3DXF7-F1
#
_cell.length_a   1.000
_cell.length_b   1.000
_cell.length_c   1.000
_cell.angle_alpha   90.00
_cell.angle_beta   90.00
_cell.angle_gamma   90.00
#
_symmetry.space_group_name_H-M   'P 1'
#
loop_
_entity.id
_entity.type
_entity.pdbx_description
1 polymer ?
#
loop_
_entity_poly.entity_id
_entity_poly.type
_entity_poly.pdbx_seq_one_letter_code
_entity_poly.pdbx_strand_id
1 'polypeptide(L)' 'DDWLAVLDGLTDADLDAMASFPWRDNPERTIAHMVGWVNSELMKNIAELGQLRLLRAARGS' A
#
# COMPACT_ATOMS: atom_id res chain seq x y z
N ASP A 1 -11.07 2.34 -7.31
CA ASP A 1 -11.40 1.31 -8.31
C ASP A 1 -10.15 0.70 -8.91
N ASP A 2 -9.22 1.49 -9.46
CA ASP A 2 -7.98 0.97 -10.07
C ASP A 2 -7.14 0.04 -9.19
N TRP A 3 -6.97 0.36 -7.89
CA TRP A 3 -6.22 -0.51 -6.98
C TRP A 3 -6.92 -1.85 -6.73
N LEU A 4 -8.25 -1.85 -6.57
CA LEU A 4 -9.02 -3.08 -6.38
C LEU A 4 -8.95 -3.95 -7.64
N ALA A 5 -9.05 -3.35 -8.83
CA ALA A 5 -8.89 -4.07 -10.09
C ALA A 5 -7.52 -4.74 -10.24
N VAL A 6 -6.45 -4.11 -9.73
CA VAL A 6 -5.11 -4.72 -9.68
C VAL A 6 -5.12 -5.94 -8.74
N LEU A 7 -5.72 -5.83 -7.57
CA LEU A 7 -5.81 -6.95 -6.61
C LEU A 7 -6.63 -8.11 -7.16
N ASP A 8 -7.77 -7.82 -7.79
CA ASP A 8 -8.66 -8.81 -8.39
C ASP A 8 -8.00 -9.56 -9.58
N GLY A 9 -6.99 -8.95 -10.20
CA GLY A 9 -6.24 -9.53 -11.31
C GLY A 9 -5.06 -10.42 -10.91
N LEU A 10 -4.69 -10.47 -9.62
CA LEU A 10 -3.57 -11.28 -9.15
C LEU A 10 -4.00 -12.72 -8.91
N THR A 11 -3.24 -13.66 -9.46
CA THR A 11 -3.39 -15.09 -9.16
C THR A 11 -2.54 -15.50 -7.96
N ASP A 12 -2.83 -16.67 -7.38
CA ASP A 12 -1.98 -17.24 -6.31
C ASP A 12 -0.52 -17.39 -6.75
N ALA A 13 -0.29 -17.79 -8.00
CA ALA A 13 1.06 -17.90 -8.57
C ALA A 13 1.77 -16.54 -8.69
N ASP A 14 1.02 -15.48 -9.01
CA ASP A 14 1.58 -14.12 -9.01
C ASP A 14 1.95 -13.68 -7.60
N LEU A 15 1.12 -13.99 -6.61
CA LEU A 15 1.35 -13.63 -5.20
C LEU A 15 2.62 -14.28 -4.63
N ASP A 16 2.96 -15.49 -5.09
CA ASP A 16 4.16 -16.24 -4.72
C ASP A 16 5.43 -15.78 -5.46
N ALA A 17 5.29 -15.02 -6.55
CA ALA A 17 6.43 -14.53 -7.31
C ALA A 17 7.25 -13.52 -6.49
N MET A 18 8.58 -13.51 -6.70
CA MET A 18 9.48 -12.55 -6.04
C MET A 18 9.17 -11.12 -6.50
N ALA A 19 9.03 -10.20 -5.54
CA ALA A 19 8.82 -8.79 -5.83
C ALA A 19 10.15 -8.11 -6.20
N SER A 20 10.22 -7.53 -7.40
CA SER A 20 11.41 -6.81 -7.88
C SER A 20 11.58 -5.42 -7.25
N PHE A 21 10.50 -4.88 -6.68
CA PHE A 21 10.43 -3.60 -5.98
C PHE A 21 9.46 -3.76 -4.79
N PRO A 22 9.61 -3.03 -3.67
CA PRO A 22 10.66 -2.06 -3.34
C PRO A 22 11.98 -2.68 -2.84
N TRP A 23 12.02 -3.98 -2.57
CA TRP A 23 13.12 -4.64 -1.85
C TRP A 23 14.13 -5.35 -2.74
N ARG A 24 14.51 -4.73 -3.88
CA ARG A 24 15.43 -5.28 -4.89
C ARG A 24 16.37 -6.36 -4.33
N ASP A 25 16.36 -7.54 -4.94
CA ASP A 25 17.22 -8.69 -4.64
C ASP A 25 17.00 -9.38 -3.28
N ASN A 26 15.86 -9.13 -2.61
CA ASN A 26 15.47 -9.91 -1.42
C ASN A 26 14.61 -11.14 -1.83
N PRO A 27 15.16 -12.36 -1.80
CA PRO A 27 14.43 -13.57 -2.23
C PRO A 27 13.28 -13.95 -1.30
N GLU A 28 13.20 -13.39 -0.09
CA GLU A 28 12.13 -13.66 0.88
C GLU A 28 10.91 -12.73 0.69
N ARG A 29 11.00 -11.75 -0.21
CA ARG A 29 9.93 -10.77 -0.43
C ARG A 29 9.17 -11.07 -1.71
N THR A 30 7.98 -11.62 -1.54
CA THR A 30 7.04 -11.92 -2.64
C THR A 30 6.14 -10.74 -2.99
N ILE A 31 5.40 -10.84 -4.09
CA ILE A 31 4.37 -9.86 -4.48
C ILE A 31 3.29 -9.75 -3.39
N ALA A 32 2.92 -10.84 -2.72
CA ALA A 32 2.00 -10.77 -1.58
C ALA A 32 2.48 -9.82 -0.47
N HIS A 33 3.78 -9.89 -0.14
CA HIS A 33 4.37 -8.96 0.83
C HIS A 33 4.31 -7.52 0.33
N MET A 34 4.62 -7.29 -0.95
CA MET A 34 4.54 -5.97 -1.58
C MET A 34 3.14 -5.40 -1.50
N VAL A 35 2.13 -6.17 -1.89
CA VAL A 35 0.72 -5.77 -1.84
C VAL A 35 0.30 -5.44 -0.42
N GLY A 36 0.64 -6.29 0.55
CA GLY A 36 0.34 -6.03 1.97
C GLY A 36 0.99 -4.74 2.48
N TRP A 37 2.23 -4.47 2.08
CA TRP A 37 2.92 -3.22 2.40
C TRP A 37 2.24 -2.01 1.73
N VAL A 38 1.96 -2.05 0.43
CA VAL A 38 1.30 -0.95 -0.31
C VAL A 38 -0.05 -0.63 0.34
N ASN A 39 -0.86 -1.65 0.64
CA ASN A 39 -2.15 -1.44 1.28
C ASN A 39 -2.02 -0.75 2.65
N SER A 40 -1.01 -1.14 3.42
CA SER A 40 -0.72 -0.52 4.72
C SER A 40 -0.25 0.93 4.59
N GLU A 41 0.61 1.24 3.61
CA GLU A 41 1.04 2.63 3.33
C GLU A 41 -0.11 3.51 2.86
N LEU A 42 -1.03 2.97 2.04
CA LEU A 42 -2.23 3.71 1.62
C LEU A 42 -3.12 4.07 2.81
N MET A 43 -3.39 3.11 3.71
CA MET A 43 -4.15 3.37 4.93
C MET A 43 -3.49 4.43 5.81
N LYS A 44 -2.18 4.34 5.99
CA LYS A 44 -1.39 5.32 6.75
C LYS A 44 -1.50 6.72 6.14
N ASN A 45 -1.32 6.85 4.81
CA ASN A 45 -1.41 8.14 4.13
C ASN A 45 -2.78 8.81 4.31
N ILE A 46 -3.86 8.04 4.25
CA ILE A 46 -5.22 8.55 4.49
C ILE A 46 -5.39 9.03 5.94
N ALA A 47 -4.87 8.27 6.91
CA ALA A 47 -4.91 8.69 8.31
C ALA A 47 -4.13 10.00 8.55
N GLU A 48 -2.93 10.13 7.97
CA GLU A 48 -2.10 11.34 8.06
C GLU A 48 -2.79 12.56 7.42
N LEU A 49 -3.40 12.40 6.25
CA LEU A 49 -4.19 13.47 5.62
C LEU A 49 -5.39 13.89 6.48
N GLY A 50 -6.06 12.93 7.13
CA GLY A 50 -7.13 13.20 8.09
C GLY A 50 -6.64 14.07 9.26
N GLN A 51 -5.51 13.70 9.85
CA GLN A 51 -4.88 14.46 10.93
C GLN A 51 -4.51 15.89 10.49
N LEU A 52 -3.93 16.05 9.30
CA LEU A 52 -3.59 17.38 8.76
C LEU A 52 -4.83 18.26 8.56
N ARG A 53 -5.94 17.69 8.10
CA ARG A 53 -7.22 18.43 7.95
C ARG A 53 -7.78 18.87 9.30
N LEU A 54 -7.72 18.01 10.32
CA LEU A 54 -8.14 18.36 11.68
C LEU A 54 -7.29 19.51 12.26
N LEU A 55 -5.96 19.42 12.11
CA LEU A 55 -5.05 20.48 12.56
C LEU A 55 -5.31 21.81 11.84
N ARG A 56 -5.62 21.77 10.54
CA ARG A 56 -5.96 22.98 9.78
C ARG A 56 -7.28 23.60 10.25
N ALA A 57 -8.30 22.78 10.51
CA ALA A 57 -9.58 23.26 11.03
C ALA A 57 -9.40 23.93 12.41
N ALA A 58 -8.61 23.31 13.30
CA ALA A 58 -8.32 23.85 14.63
C ALA A 58 -7.51 25.17 14.60
N ARG A 59 -6.60 25.34 13.64
CA ARG A 59 -5.82 26.59 13.46
C ARG A 59 -6.58 27.73 12.80
N GLY A 60 -7.66 27.42 12.08
CA GLY A 60 -8.54 28.40 11.46
C GLY A 60 -9.74 28.80 12.33
N SER A 61 -9.85 28.20 13.52
CA SER A 61 -10.80 28.57 14.59
C SER A 61 -10.13 29.55 15.54
#